data_AF-A0A6I5EKQ0-F1
#
_entry.id   AF-A0A6I5EKQ0-F1
#
_cell.length_a   1.000
_cell.length_b   1.000
_cell.length_c   1.000
_cell.angle_alpha   90.00
_cell.angle_beta   90.00
_cell.angle_gamma   90.00
#
_symmetry.space_group_name_H-M   'P 1'
#
loop_
_entity.id
_entity.type
_entity.pdbx_description
1 polymer ?
#
loop_
_entity_poly.entity_id
_entity_poly.type
_entity_poly.pdbx_seq_one_letter_code
_entity_poly.pdbx_strand_id
1 'polypeptide(L)'
;MLTEQAQHALKLLYRRADKTGDAFDLERIDRALDEVIRLNANAPAAFQIRSALAHAGTVLRDRRVLAPAISLDETDSYREPGALDEHFAVTDIRAWLDTTEALTASQRSLLQQLSADRDPSDLAVERGLSVARMREQVSRARRRARIAYAAEVVRA
;
A
#
# COMPACT_ATOMS: atom_id res chain seq x y z
N MET A 1 11.71 35.80 14.09
CA MET A 1 13.07 35.51 13.60
C MET A 1 13.75 34.57 14.58
N LEU A 2 14.52 33.61 14.08
CA LEU A 2 15.29 32.68 14.92
C LEU A 2 16.60 33.33 15.39
N THR A 3 17.03 33.03 16.61
CA THR A 3 18.32 33.46 17.16
C THR A 3 19.46 32.83 16.37
N GLU A 4 20.64 33.47 16.34
CA GLU A 4 21.81 32.91 15.66
C GLU A 4 22.20 31.53 16.21
N GLN A 5 22.04 31.34 17.52
CA GLN A 5 22.31 30.06 18.17
C GLN A 5 21.29 28.98 17.76
N ALA A 6 20.00 29.33 17.67
CA ALA A 6 18.99 28.40 17.18
C ALA A 6 19.23 28.05 15.71
N GLN A 7 19.54 29.03 14.85
CA GLN A 7 19.88 28.79 13.45
C GLN A 7 21.11 27.87 13.30
N HIS A 8 22.13 28.07 14.12
CA HIS A 8 23.31 27.20 14.14
C HIS A 8 22.96 25.79 14.61
N ALA A 9 22.12 25.65 15.65
CA ALA A 9 21.65 24.36 16.11
C ALA A 9 20.88 23.58 15.03
N LEU A 10 20.00 24.26 14.29
CA LEU A 10 19.26 23.67 13.17
C LEU A 10 20.21 23.16 12.07
N LYS A 11 21.19 23.96 11.65
CA LYS A 11 22.18 23.54 10.64
C LYS A 11 22.94 22.28 11.06
N LEU A 12 23.30 22.18 12.33
CA LEU A 12 24.01 21.01 12.87
C LEU A 12 23.11 19.77 12.93
N LEU A 13 21.82 19.94 13.27
CA LEU A 13 20.83 18.85 13.26
C LEU A 13 20.54 18.35 11.85
N TYR A 14 20.35 19.23 10.86
CA TYR A 14 20.19 18.84 9.46
C TYR A 14 21.38 18.04 8.94
N ARG A 15 22.60 18.52 9.20
CA ARG A 15 23.82 17.80 8.83
C ARG A 15 23.94 16.43 9.52
N ARG A 16 23.34 16.28 10.71
CA ARG A 16 23.28 14.99 11.41
C ARG A 16 22.26 14.07 10.75
N ALA A 17 21.08 14.58 10.38
CA ALA A 17 20.06 13.82 9.66
C ALA A 17 20.61 13.25 8.35
N ASP A 18 21.34 14.05 7.56
CA ASP A 18 21.96 13.62 6.29
C ASP A 18 22.93 12.44 6.45
N LYS A 19 23.46 12.22 7.65
CA LYS A 19 24.42 11.16 7.96
C LYS A 19 23.80 9.95 8.64
N THR A 20 22.54 10.05 9.04
CA THR A 20 21.83 9.01 9.81
C THR A 20 20.96 8.19 8.88
N GLY A 21 21.14 6.87 8.90
CA GLY A 21 20.26 5.91 8.20
C GLY A 21 19.27 5.18 9.10
N ASP A 22 19.36 5.38 10.42
CA ASP A 22 18.44 4.77 11.39
C ASP A 22 17.16 5.59 11.53
N ALA A 23 16.01 4.92 11.36
CA ALA A 23 14.70 5.56 11.41
C ALA A 23 14.39 6.17 12.77
N PHE A 24 14.84 5.54 13.86
CA PHE A 24 14.62 6.06 15.21
C PHE A 24 15.42 7.36 15.43
N ASP A 25 16.70 7.38 15.06
CA ASP A 25 17.50 8.60 15.16
C ASP A 25 16.99 9.71 14.23
N LEU A 26 16.45 9.40 13.05
CA LEU A 26 15.81 10.38 12.17
C LEU A 26 14.57 11.02 12.81
N GLU A 27 13.66 10.21 13.35
CA GLU A 27 12.46 10.71 14.03
C GLU A 27 12.82 11.54 15.28
N ARG A 28 13.90 11.14 15.97
CA ARG A 28 14.44 11.89 17.10
C ARG A 28 15.03 13.23 16.69
N ILE A 29 15.72 13.30 15.55
CA ILE A 29 16.27 14.55 15.02
C ILE A 29 15.16 15.47 14.55
N ASP A 30 14.13 14.96 13.88
CA ASP A 30 12.97 15.72 13.40
C ASP A 30 12.27 16.45 14.56
N ARG A 31 11.96 15.72 15.65
CA ARG A 31 11.40 16.34 16.86
C ARG A 31 12.35 17.31 17.56
N ALA A 32 13.65 17.07 17.48
CA ALA A 32 14.63 18.00 18.04
C ALA A 32 14.70 19.30 17.23
N LEU A 33 14.48 19.26 15.91
CA LEU A 33 14.37 20.47 15.08
C LEU A 33 13.16 21.30 15.51
N ASP A 34 12.00 20.67 15.67
CA ASP A 34 10.78 21.32 16.16
C ASP A 34 11.00 21.98 17.53
N GLU A 35 11.66 21.26 18.45
CA GLU A 35 11.90 21.76 19.80
C GLU A 35 12.87 22.95 19.82
N VAL A 36 13.90 22.95 18.96
CA VAL A 36 14.80 24.10 18.80
C VAL A 36 14.06 25.31 18.22
N ILE A 37 13.16 25.10 17.24
CA ILE A 37 12.33 26.16 16.67
C ILE A 37 11.38 26.72 17.73
N ARG A 38 10.73 25.85 18.51
CA ARG A 38 9.76 26.20 19.55
C ARG A 38 10.40 27.02 20.67
N LEU A 39 11.57 26.58 21.16
CA LEU A 39 12.28 27.26 22.24
C LEU A 39 12.97 28.53 21.78
N ASN A 40 13.52 28.53 20.55
CA ASN A 40 14.26 29.64 19.95
C ASN A 40 15.22 30.32 20.94
N ALA A 41 15.95 29.52 21.71
CA ALA A 41 16.71 30.02 22.85
C ALA A 41 18.00 30.72 22.39
N ASN A 42 18.55 31.57 23.27
CA ASN A 42 19.87 32.18 23.09
C ASN A 42 21.01 31.32 23.68
N ALA A 43 20.70 30.13 24.22
CA ALA A 43 21.70 29.22 24.76
C ALA A 43 22.66 28.73 23.66
N PRO A 44 23.89 28.27 23.98
CA PRO A 44 24.81 27.75 22.96
C PRO A 44 24.18 26.62 22.14
N ALA A 45 24.40 26.62 20.83
CA ALA A 45 23.82 25.63 19.90
C ALA A 45 24.02 24.18 20.37
N ALA A 46 25.21 23.83 20.87
CA ALA A 46 25.50 22.50 21.39
C ALA A 46 24.63 22.10 22.59
N PHE A 47 24.30 23.06 23.46
CA PHE A 47 23.40 22.83 24.58
C PHE A 47 21.97 22.63 24.10
N GLN A 48 21.50 23.48 23.18
CA GLN A 48 20.16 23.36 22.59
C GLN A 48 19.96 22.00 21.92
N ILE A 49 20.93 21.56 21.10
CA ILE A 49 20.91 20.25 20.43
C ILE A 49 20.79 19.11 21.45
N ARG A 50 21.63 19.10 22.49
CA ARG A 50 21.60 18.04 23.51
C ARG A 50 20.27 18.01 24.25
N SER A 51 19.76 19.17 24.65
CA SER A 51 18.49 19.30 25.36
C SER A 51 17.31 18.83 24.49
N ALA A 52 17.24 19.31 23.25
CA ALA A 52 16.20 18.95 22.30
C ALA A 52 16.22 17.45 21.95
N LEU A 53 17.39 16.87 21.69
CA LEU A 53 17.52 15.42 21.45
C LEU A 53 17.19 14.58 22.68
N ALA A 54 17.46 15.07 23.90
CA ALA A 54 17.07 14.37 25.13
C ALA A 54 15.55 14.40 25.29
N HIS A 55 14.92 15.55 25.09
CA HIS A 55 13.47 15.71 25.15
C HIS A 55 12.77 14.85 24.10
N ALA A 56 13.19 14.91 22.84
CA ALA A 56 12.69 14.06 21.76
C ALA A 56 12.80 12.57 22.08
N GLY A 57 13.93 12.15 22.68
CA GLY A 57 14.13 10.76 23.11
C GLY A 57 13.15 10.32 24.21
N THR A 58 12.80 11.21 25.14
CA THR A 58 11.78 10.93 26.17
C THR A 58 10.40 10.80 25.54
N VAL A 59 10.00 11.76 24.69
CA VAL A 59 8.71 11.73 23.99
C VAL A 59 8.55 10.45 23.17
N LEU A 60 9.61 10.01 22.48
CA LEU A 60 9.63 8.76 21.71
C LEU A 60 9.43 7.52 22.58
N ARG A 61 10.08 7.47 23.75
CA ARG A 61 9.90 6.37 24.70
C ARG A 61 8.49 6.35 25.26
N ASP A 62 7.95 7.51 25.64
CA ASP A 62 6.60 7.61 26.19
C ASP A 62 5.55 7.20 25.15
N ARG A 63 5.73 7.61 23.88
CA ARG A 63 4.89 7.16 22.76
C ARG A 63 4.90 5.65 22.58
N ARG A 64 6.07 5.00 22.71
CA ARG A 64 6.16 3.53 22.65
C ARG A 64 5.42 2.82 23.78
N VAL A 65 5.29 3.45 24.95
CA VAL A 65 4.49 2.93 26.06
C VAL A 65 2.99 3.05 25.76
N LEU A 66 2.56 4.17 25.17
CA LEU A 66 1.16 4.45 24.86
C LEU A 66 0.64 3.70 23.62
N ALA A 67 1.49 3.52 22.62
CA ALA A 67 1.22 2.79 21.39
C ALA A 67 2.32 1.75 21.20
N PRO A 68 2.24 0.59 21.88
CA PRO A 68 3.20 -0.47 21.70
C PRO A 68 3.20 -0.90 20.23
N ALA A 69 4.40 -1.14 19.69
CA ALA A 69 4.53 -1.78 18.39
C ALA A 69 4.08 -3.24 18.55
N ILE A 70 2.80 -3.48 18.29
CA ILE A 70 2.24 -4.83 18.24
C ILE A 70 2.75 -5.47 16.96
N SER A 71 3.15 -6.74 17.01
CA SER A 71 3.51 -7.46 15.79
C SER A 71 2.33 -7.44 14.83
N LEU A 72 2.59 -7.30 13.53
CA LEU A 72 1.53 -7.43 12.53
C LEU A 72 0.84 -8.81 12.63
N ASP A 73 1.59 -9.83 13.07
CA ASP A 73 1.08 -11.19 13.32
C ASP A 73 0.15 -11.28 14.56
N GLU A 74 0.26 -10.32 15.49
CA GLU A 74 -0.50 -10.25 16.74
C GLU A 74 -1.74 -9.35 16.62
N THR A 75 -1.88 -8.62 15.51
CA THR A 75 -3.01 -7.71 15.33
C THR A 75 -4.14 -8.45 14.60
N ASP A 76 -5.21 -8.81 15.31
CA ASP A 76 -6.39 -9.48 14.73
C ASP A 76 -7.04 -8.69 13.57
N SER A 77 -6.75 -7.40 13.42
CA SER A 77 -7.19 -6.59 12.27
C SER A 77 -6.49 -6.93 10.94
N TYR A 78 -5.37 -7.67 10.94
CA TYR A 78 -4.83 -8.34 9.75
C TYR A 78 -5.37 -9.75 9.55
N ARG A 79 -6.09 -10.30 10.54
CA ARG A 79 -6.87 -11.54 10.40
C ARG A 79 -8.31 -11.28 9.97
N GLU A 80 -8.79 -10.04 10.04
CA GLU A 80 -9.98 -9.70 9.27
C GLU A 80 -9.65 -9.96 7.80
N PRO A 81 -10.42 -10.84 7.11
CA PRO A 81 -10.26 -10.99 5.69
C PRO A 81 -10.41 -9.60 5.10
N GLY A 82 -9.32 -9.07 4.52
CA GLY A 82 -9.31 -7.76 3.89
C GLY A 82 -10.60 -7.64 3.10
N ALA A 83 -11.35 -6.57 3.36
CA ALA A 83 -12.72 -6.40 2.86
C ALA A 83 -12.80 -7.01 1.45
N LEU A 84 -13.69 -7.99 1.28
CA LEU A 84 -14.02 -8.59 -0.01
C LEU A 84 -14.71 -7.51 -0.85
N ASP A 85 -13.96 -6.46 -1.20
CA ASP A 85 -14.40 -5.48 -2.15
C ASP A 85 -14.58 -6.24 -3.45
N GLU A 86 -15.80 -6.22 -3.97
CA GLU A 86 -16.15 -6.86 -5.22
C GLU A 86 -15.22 -6.37 -6.34
N HIS A 87 -14.68 -5.15 -6.21
CA HIS A 87 -13.73 -4.57 -7.16
C HIS A 87 -12.32 -5.20 -7.10
N PHE A 88 -11.88 -5.68 -5.92
CA PHE A 88 -10.63 -6.45 -5.81
C PHE A 88 -10.77 -7.82 -6.47
N ALA A 89 -11.89 -8.52 -6.25
CA ALA A 89 -12.14 -9.82 -6.88
C ALA A 89 -12.15 -9.75 -8.42
N VAL A 90 -12.72 -8.69 -9.00
CA VAL A 90 -12.69 -8.46 -10.46
C VAL A 90 -11.26 -8.19 -10.95
N THR A 91 -10.47 -7.42 -10.18
CA THR A 91 -9.08 -7.11 -10.52
C THR A 91 -8.22 -8.37 -10.53
N ASP A 92 -8.34 -9.23 -9.51
CA ASP A 92 -7.60 -10.49 -9.41
C ASP A 92 -7.96 -11.46 -10.54
N ILE A 93 -9.25 -11.57 -10.86
CA ILE A 93 -9.71 -12.40 -11.98
C ILE A 93 -9.16 -11.87 -13.30
N ARG A 94 -9.11 -10.54 -13.51
CA ARG A 94 -8.53 -9.95 -14.73
C ARG A 94 -7.03 -10.21 -14.82
N ALA A 95 -6.29 -9.99 -13.74
CA ALA A 95 -4.87 -10.28 -13.69
C ALA A 95 -4.56 -11.76 -13.96
N TRP A 96 -5.36 -12.67 -13.41
CA TRP A 96 -5.25 -14.10 -13.69
C TRP A 96 -5.60 -14.45 -15.15
N LEU A 97 -6.64 -13.85 -15.72
CA LEU A 97 -7.01 -14.07 -17.13
C LEU A 97 -5.87 -13.69 -18.09
N ASP A 98 -5.09 -12.67 -17.74
CA ASP A 98 -3.96 -12.19 -18.55
C ASP A 98 -2.79 -13.18 -18.57
N THR A 99 -2.60 -13.96 -17.50
CA THR A 99 -1.43 -14.84 -17.33
C THR A 99 -1.73 -16.32 -17.55
N THR A 100 -2.99 -16.77 -17.35
CA THR A 100 -3.34 -18.19 -17.45
C THR A 100 -3.15 -18.74 -18.86
N GLU A 101 -2.43 -19.87 -18.99
CA GLU A 101 -2.23 -20.57 -20.26
C GLU A 101 -3.36 -21.57 -20.58
N ALA A 102 -4.25 -21.85 -19.61
CA ALA A 102 -5.30 -22.86 -19.73
C ALA A 102 -6.47 -22.47 -20.66
N LEU A 103 -6.50 -21.20 -21.09
CA LEU A 103 -7.53 -20.61 -21.95
C LEU A 103 -6.98 -20.26 -23.33
N THR A 104 -7.80 -20.48 -24.36
CA THR A 104 -7.47 -19.99 -25.70
C THR A 104 -7.57 -18.46 -25.76
N ALA A 105 -6.85 -17.83 -26.69
CA ALA A 105 -6.91 -16.38 -26.88
C ALA A 105 -8.35 -15.86 -27.07
N SER A 106 -9.18 -16.61 -27.81
CA SER A 106 -10.60 -16.25 -28.01
C SER A 106 -11.43 -16.36 -26.73
N GLN A 107 -11.15 -17.33 -25.86
CA GLN A 107 -11.85 -17.49 -24.59
C GLN A 107 -11.44 -16.40 -23.61
N ARG A 108 -10.14 -16.10 -23.52
CA ARG A 108 -9.58 -15.02 -22.71
C ARG A 108 -10.19 -13.68 -23.10
N SER A 109 -10.14 -13.34 -24.39
CA SER A 109 -10.70 -12.09 -24.90
C SER A 109 -12.21 -11.96 -24.62
N LEU A 110 -12.98 -13.05 -24.76
CA LEU A 110 -14.40 -13.05 -24.43
C LEU A 110 -14.64 -12.80 -22.93
N LEU A 111 -13.87 -13.44 -22.05
CA LEU A 111 -14.03 -13.26 -20.60
C LEU A 111 -13.57 -11.87 -20.11
N GLN A 112 -12.54 -11.30 -20.73
CA GLN A 112 -12.12 -9.91 -20.48
C GLN A 112 -13.20 -8.91 -20.89
N GLN A 113 -13.84 -9.11 -22.05
CA GLN A 113 -14.97 -8.25 -22.48
C GLN A 113 -16.14 -8.33 -21.49
N LEU A 114 -16.47 -9.54 -21.01
CA LEU A 114 -17.52 -9.73 -20.01
C LEU A 114 -17.17 -9.15 -18.64
N SER A 115 -15.90 -9.14 -18.24
CA SER A 115 -15.48 -8.53 -16.98
C SER A 115 -15.53 -7.00 -17.03
N ALA A 116 -15.57 -6.40 -18.22
CA ALA A 116 -15.81 -4.98 -18.46
C ALA A 116 -17.30 -4.66 -18.69
N ASP A 117 -18.20 -5.49 -18.15
CA ASP A 117 -19.66 -5.34 -18.17
C ASP A 117 -20.29 -5.25 -19.57
N ARG A 118 -19.64 -5.83 -20.58
CA ARG A 118 -20.22 -5.93 -21.92
C ARG A 118 -21.35 -6.94 -22.00
N ASP A 119 -22.47 -6.55 -22.61
CA ASP A 119 -23.61 -7.45 -22.83
C ASP A 119 -23.26 -8.52 -23.90
N PRO A 120 -23.52 -9.82 -23.62
CA PRO A 120 -23.40 -10.89 -24.61
C PRO A 120 -24.19 -10.64 -25.92
N SER A 121 -25.27 -9.88 -25.88
CA SER A 121 -26.11 -9.57 -27.04
C SER A 121 -25.39 -8.64 -28.01
N ASP A 122 -24.72 -7.60 -27.49
CA ASP A 122 -23.90 -6.68 -28.30
C ASP A 122 -22.71 -7.43 -28.90
N LEU A 123 -22.07 -8.29 -28.10
CA LEU A 123 -20.99 -9.16 -28.55
C LEU A 123 -21.43 -10.14 -29.65
N ALA A 124 -22.68 -10.59 -29.61
CA ALA A 124 -23.23 -11.45 -30.65
C ALA A 124 -23.38 -10.70 -31.97
N VAL A 125 -23.89 -9.46 -31.92
CA VAL A 125 -24.03 -8.59 -33.10
C VAL A 125 -22.67 -8.30 -33.74
N GLU A 126 -21.69 -7.87 -32.94
CA GLU A 126 -20.34 -7.57 -33.44
C GLU A 126 -19.65 -8.76 -34.11
N ARG A 127 -19.92 -9.98 -33.61
CA ARG A 127 -19.33 -11.21 -34.14
C ARG A 127 -20.20 -11.91 -35.19
N GLY A 128 -21.34 -11.33 -35.56
CA GLY A 128 -22.28 -11.92 -36.54
C GLY A 128 -22.88 -13.25 -36.09
N LEU A 129 -23.06 -13.45 -34.78
CA LEU A 129 -23.59 -14.67 -34.19
C LEU A 129 -25.00 -14.46 -33.64
N SER A 130 -25.77 -15.55 -33.53
CA SER A 130 -27.03 -15.49 -32.76
C SER A 130 -26.72 -15.32 -31.27
N VAL A 131 -27.59 -14.60 -30.55
CA VAL A 131 -27.48 -14.41 -29.10
C VAL A 131 -27.43 -15.75 -28.36
N ALA A 132 -28.21 -16.74 -28.81
CA ALA A 132 -28.18 -18.09 -28.25
C ALA A 132 -26.78 -18.73 -28.37
N ARG A 133 -26.15 -18.61 -29.54
CA ARG A 133 -24.80 -19.14 -29.77
C ARG A 133 -23.75 -18.41 -28.93
N MET A 134 -23.88 -17.09 -28.78
CA MET A 134 -23.00 -16.30 -27.92
C MET A 134 -23.13 -16.72 -26.45
N ARG A 135 -24.35 -16.84 -25.92
CA ARG A 135 -24.59 -17.32 -24.54
C ARG A 135 -24.00 -18.71 -24.29
N GLU A 136 -24.07 -19.60 -25.27
CA GLU A 136 -23.43 -20.91 -25.20
C GLU A 136 -21.90 -20.80 -25.14
N GLN A 137 -21.29 -19.97 -25.99
CA GLN A 137 -19.85 -19.71 -25.96
C GLN A 137 -19.41 -19.12 -24.61
N VAL A 138 -20.15 -18.14 -24.09
CA VAL A 138 -19.92 -17.55 -22.76
C VAL A 138 -19.98 -18.63 -21.68
N SER A 139 -20.99 -19.49 -21.72
CA SER A 139 -21.18 -20.56 -20.74
C SER A 139 -20.02 -21.56 -20.75
N ARG A 140 -19.56 -21.95 -21.95
CA ARG A 140 -18.41 -22.85 -22.13
C ARG A 140 -17.12 -22.19 -21.64
N ALA A 141 -16.87 -20.93 -22.00
CA ALA A 141 -15.70 -20.18 -21.56
C ALA A 141 -15.67 -20.03 -20.03
N ARG A 142 -16.78 -19.62 -19.40
CA ARG A 142 -16.91 -19.53 -17.94
C ARG A 142 -16.70 -20.87 -17.24
N ARG A 143 -17.21 -21.97 -17.81
CA ARG A 143 -16.98 -23.31 -17.24
C ARG A 143 -15.50 -23.68 -17.29
N ARG A 144 -14.83 -23.45 -18.42
CA ARG A 144 -13.40 -23.75 -18.56
C ARG A 144 -12.56 -22.90 -17.61
N ALA A 145 -12.83 -21.60 -17.53
CA ALA A 145 -12.14 -20.68 -16.64
C ALA A 145 -12.29 -21.08 -15.16
N ARG A 146 -13.50 -21.46 -14.72
CA ARG A 146 -13.72 -21.94 -13.34
C ARG A 146 -12.88 -23.17 -13.00
N ILE A 147 -12.77 -24.13 -13.93
CA ILE A 147 -11.95 -25.33 -13.73
C ILE A 147 -10.46 -24.97 -13.64
N ALA A 148 -9.98 -24.09 -14.53
CA ALA A 148 -8.59 -23.65 -14.56
C ALA A 148 -8.23 -22.85 -13.29
N TYR A 149 -9.04 -21.86 -12.92
CA TYR A 149 -8.84 -21.05 -11.72
C TYR A 149 -8.77 -21.90 -10.45
N ALA A 150 -9.68 -22.88 -10.32
CA ALA A 150 -9.67 -23.79 -9.18
C ALA A 150 -8.40 -24.65 -9.11
N ALA A 151 -7.79 -24.98 -10.25
CA ALA A 151 -6.54 -25.75 -10.30
C ALA A 151 -5.30 -24.88 -10.04
N GLU A 152 -5.29 -23.64 -10.53
CA GLU A 152 -4.12 -22.75 -10.52
C GLU A 152 -4.03 -21.84 -9.29
N VAL A 153 -5.17 -21.45 -8.70
CA VAL A 153 -5.22 -20.43 -7.65
C VAL A 153 -5.75 -20.99 -6.33
N VAL A 154 -6.76 -21.86 -6.38
CA VAL A 154 -7.41 -22.38 -5.16
C VAL A 154 -6.71 -23.63 -4.61
N ARG A 155 -6.06 -24.39 -5.48
CA ARG A 155 -5.36 -25.65 -5.13
C ARG A 155 -3.83 -25.53 -5.19
N ALA A 156 -3.31 -24.38 -5.58
CA ALA A 156 -1.89 -24.05 -5.49
C ALA A 156 -1.54 -23.61 -4.07
#